data_AF-A0A917LRD7-F1
#
_entry.id   AF-A0A917LRD7-F1
#
_cell.length_a   1.000
_cell.length_b   1.000
_cell.length_c   1.000
_cell.angle_alpha   90.00
_cell.angle_beta   90.00
_cell.angle_gamma   90.00
#
_symmetry.space_group_name_H-M   'P 1'
#
loop_
_entity.id
_entity.type
_entity.pdbx_description
1 polymer ?
#
loop_
_entity_poly.entity_id
_entity_poly.type
_entity_poly.pdbx_seq_one_letter_code
_entity_poly.pdbx_strand_id
1 'polypeptide(L)'
;MKNIILSLLIILSISCSDQEKTDLELLENDKTALKEKLDSYKVTSYKFAKILIRASAEKDSISPEFMSFKSDMDRIFNQVAKYDVENPESLTILDYISIYRDYKNMEGFIMKTDEDIFPTLTDAFNVTYGDSISKQKEYATGKEKAYIQNIEHAVLSAIVILSKDLGKEVSLYECVKTNPELLPDSEIKTLLQFFRGFLFFEKGLYYLSEDELTRNINWLNENKNIDLAYTRSMFQWGNLDNKKTHIAFHSLNHLFRGFDRLMMERQIDEERALKDFEIFLKDSKEIGLDNEIIWSVETFLYLKNEENEKAIVSLQKLKTSKLLSKDDKERIDESIVYVNNRKPGEVLNGVYDKYFLSEIAVKYMFSVLSKVDWEQVMKEQNVPYTEEMFKSINNTTEFLQNLEKYSSAEQLKETGTSIWNKTKGLVE
;
A
#
# COMPACT_ATOMS: atom_id res chain seq x y z
N MET A 1 13.53 5.45 -59.76
CA MET A 1 12.95 6.31 -58.70
C MET A 1 11.56 5.87 -58.24
N LYS A 2 10.60 5.57 -59.13
CA LYS A 2 9.24 5.12 -58.74
C LYS A 2 9.21 3.84 -57.86
N ASN A 3 10.10 2.87 -58.14
CA ASN A 3 10.16 1.61 -57.38
C ASN A 3 10.88 1.73 -56.02
N ILE A 4 11.69 2.77 -55.83
CA ILE A 4 12.36 3.05 -54.54
C ILE A 4 11.37 3.75 -53.59
N ILE A 5 10.55 4.66 -54.12
CA ILE A 5 9.48 5.34 -53.36
C ILE A 5 8.41 4.34 -52.92
N LEU A 6 8.05 3.38 -53.77
CA LEU A 6 7.09 2.32 -53.41
C LEU A 6 7.64 1.37 -52.33
N SER A 7 8.95 1.07 -52.37
CA SER A 7 9.62 0.24 -51.36
C SER A 7 9.75 0.97 -50.02
N LEU A 8 10.01 2.29 -50.02
CA LEU A 8 10.00 3.10 -48.79
C LEU A 8 8.61 3.22 -48.17
N LEU A 9 7.55 3.32 -48.98
CA LEU A 9 6.15 3.35 -48.51
C LEU A 9 5.71 2.00 -47.91
N ILE A 10 6.23 0.88 -48.43
CA ILE A 10 5.97 -0.46 -47.88
C ILE A 10 6.76 -0.68 -46.57
N ILE A 11 8.00 -0.19 -46.47
CA ILE A 11 8.80 -0.27 -45.23
C ILE A 11 8.22 0.64 -44.12
N LEU A 12 7.67 1.81 -44.48
CA LEU A 12 6.99 2.70 -43.54
C LEU A 12 5.62 2.17 -43.07
N SER A 13 4.96 1.29 -43.83
CA SER A 13 3.70 0.67 -43.42
C SER A 13 3.88 -0.64 -42.62
N ILE A 14 5.07 -1.24 -42.64
CA ILE A 14 5.40 -2.41 -41.79
C ILE A 14 5.98 -1.95 -40.42
N SER A 15 6.42 -0.70 -40.30
CA SER A 15 6.98 -0.14 -39.06
C SER A 15 5.95 0.53 -38.13
N CYS A 16 4.67 0.53 -38.50
CA CYS A 16 3.52 0.90 -37.66
C CYS A 16 2.61 -0.30 -37.43
N SER A 17 3.22 -1.42 -37.04
CA SER A 17 2.50 -2.49 -36.36
C SER A 17 2.43 -2.10 -34.88
N ASP A 18 1.52 -1.19 -34.51
CA ASP A 18 1.04 -1.04 -33.14
C ASP A 18 0.27 -2.31 -32.79
N GLN A 19 1.00 -3.42 -32.60
CA GLN A 19 0.42 -4.65 -32.12
C GLN A 19 0.03 -4.35 -30.67
N GLU A 20 -1.27 -4.39 -30.40
CA GLU A 20 -1.83 -4.13 -29.08
C GLU A 20 -1.09 -5.00 -28.05
N LYS A 21 -0.48 -4.36 -27.06
CA LYS A 21 0.35 -5.06 -26.07
C LYS A 21 -0.49 -6.12 -25.35
N THR A 22 0.13 -7.26 -25.12
CA THR A 22 -0.46 -8.37 -24.37
C THR A 22 -0.57 -8.05 -22.87
N ASP A 23 -1.45 -8.76 -22.15
CA ASP A 23 -1.59 -8.63 -20.69
C ASP A 23 -0.24 -8.83 -19.98
N LEU A 24 0.58 -9.78 -20.46
CA LEU A 24 1.91 -10.06 -19.90
C LEU A 24 2.89 -8.89 -20.10
N GLU A 25 2.90 -8.28 -21.29
CA GLU A 25 3.80 -7.15 -21.56
C GLU A 25 3.43 -5.91 -20.73
N LEU A 26 2.14 -5.69 -20.49
CA LEU A 26 1.64 -4.57 -19.69
C LEU A 26 1.90 -4.82 -18.19
N LEU A 27 1.75 -6.06 -17.72
CA LEU A 27 2.15 -6.46 -16.38
C LEU A 27 3.65 -6.26 -16.11
N GLU A 28 4.51 -6.58 -17.08
CA GLU A 28 5.96 -6.34 -16.95
C GLU A 28 6.33 -4.84 -16.96
N ASN A 29 5.55 -4.00 -17.66
CA ASN A 29 5.71 -2.54 -17.58
C ASN A 29 5.37 -2.04 -16.17
N ASP A 30 4.29 -2.52 -15.57
CA ASP A 30 3.93 -2.17 -14.20
C ASP A 30 4.99 -2.64 -13.19
N LYS A 31 5.56 -3.84 -13.36
CA LYS A 31 6.69 -4.33 -12.54
C LYS A 31 7.93 -3.43 -12.65
N THR A 32 8.15 -2.84 -13.82
CA THR A 32 9.25 -1.90 -14.04
C THR A 32 8.95 -0.57 -13.36
N ALA A 33 7.77 0.01 -13.59
CA ALA A 33 7.32 1.25 -12.95
C ALA A 33 7.25 1.12 -11.41
N LEU A 34 6.94 -0.06 -10.90
CA LEU A 34 6.95 -0.34 -9.47
C LEU A 34 8.34 -0.16 -8.87
N LYS A 35 9.40 -0.66 -9.53
CA LYS A 35 10.78 -0.50 -9.05
C LYS A 35 11.18 0.97 -8.94
N GLU A 36 10.74 1.80 -9.88
CA GLU A 36 10.98 3.24 -9.86
C GLU A 36 10.22 3.93 -8.71
N LYS A 37 8.98 3.52 -8.44
CA LYS A 37 8.16 4.07 -7.34
C LYS A 37 8.67 3.71 -5.94
N LEU A 38 9.47 2.65 -5.82
CA LEU A 38 10.08 2.24 -4.54
C LEU A 38 11.37 3.01 -4.21
N ASP A 39 11.96 3.71 -5.18
CA ASP A 39 13.18 4.52 -4.97
C ASP A 39 12.82 5.88 -4.36
N SER A 40 12.61 5.91 -3.05
CA SER A 40 12.31 7.14 -2.30
C SER A 40 13.11 7.25 -1.01
N TYR A 41 13.45 8.48 -0.63
CA TYR A 41 14.13 8.76 0.64
C TYR A 41 13.35 8.24 1.86
N LYS A 42 12.01 8.30 1.81
CA LYS A 42 11.14 7.76 2.85
C LYS A 42 11.31 6.25 3.02
N VAL A 43 11.31 5.51 1.91
CA VAL A 43 11.56 4.06 1.90
C VAL A 43 12.96 3.74 2.40
N THR A 44 13.99 4.46 1.94
CA THR A 44 15.38 4.25 2.40
C THR A 44 15.54 4.48 3.91
N SER A 45 14.92 5.53 4.45
CA SER A 45 14.98 5.87 5.88
C SER A 45 14.22 4.84 6.73
N TYR A 46 13.06 4.39 6.26
CA TYR A 46 12.32 3.30 6.89
C TYR A 46 13.12 1.98 6.87
N LYS A 47 13.71 1.65 5.71
CA LYS A 47 14.56 0.47 5.54
C LYS A 47 15.77 0.51 6.47
N PHE A 48 16.37 1.68 6.67
CA PHE A 48 17.42 1.89 7.67
C PHE A 48 16.94 1.50 9.07
N ALA A 49 15.80 2.01 9.53
CA ALA A 49 15.25 1.66 10.84
C ALA A 49 14.96 0.16 10.99
N LYS A 50 14.38 -0.46 9.95
CA LYS A 50 14.10 -1.90 9.94
C LYS A 50 15.37 -2.74 9.99
N ILE A 51 16.40 -2.34 9.24
CA ILE A 51 17.72 -2.98 9.24
C ILE A 51 18.38 -2.82 10.63
N LEU A 52 18.29 -1.66 11.29
CA LEU A 52 18.79 -1.48 12.67
C LEU A 52 18.16 -2.48 13.65
N ILE A 53 16.83 -2.63 13.61
CA ILE A 53 16.11 -3.56 14.49
C ILE A 53 16.53 -5.00 14.21
N ARG A 54 16.54 -5.43 12.95
CA ARG A 54 16.83 -6.83 12.59
C ARG A 54 18.30 -7.19 12.81
N ALA A 55 19.21 -6.27 12.52
CA ALA A 55 20.64 -6.46 12.73
C ALA A 55 21.02 -6.55 14.22
N SER A 56 20.19 -6.03 15.13
CA SER A 56 20.43 -6.14 16.58
C SER A 56 20.48 -7.59 17.08
N ALA A 57 19.78 -8.50 16.38
CA ALA A 57 19.80 -9.93 16.68
C ALA A 57 20.90 -10.70 15.94
N GLU A 58 21.58 -10.06 14.98
CA GLU A 58 22.61 -10.73 14.19
C GLU A 58 23.92 -10.88 14.99
N LYS A 59 24.52 -12.07 14.92
CA LYS A 59 25.72 -12.47 15.67
C LYS A 59 26.99 -12.44 14.80
N ASP A 60 27.10 -11.44 13.94
CA ASP A 60 28.31 -11.09 13.18
C ASP A 60 28.70 -12.01 12.00
N SER A 61 27.73 -12.54 11.24
CA SER A 61 28.01 -13.58 10.22
C SER A 61 27.65 -13.24 8.77
N ILE A 62 27.06 -12.08 8.49
CA ILE A 62 26.41 -11.82 7.20
C ILE A 62 27.40 -11.36 6.10
N SER A 63 28.20 -10.31 6.34
CA SER A 63 29.16 -9.81 5.35
C SER A 63 30.26 -8.94 5.96
N PRO A 64 31.43 -8.80 5.31
CA PRO A 64 32.49 -7.88 5.76
C PRO A 64 32.05 -6.41 5.82
N GLU A 65 31.19 -5.98 4.88
CA GLU A 65 30.66 -4.62 4.85
C GLU A 65 29.72 -4.38 6.04
N PHE A 66 28.82 -5.32 6.35
CA PHE A 66 27.99 -5.25 7.54
C PHE A 66 28.83 -5.17 8.83
N MET A 67 29.88 -6.00 8.93
CA MET A 67 30.78 -5.98 10.08
C MET A 67 31.46 -4.63 10.29
N SER A 68 31.75 -3.91 9.21
CA SER A 68 32.32 -2.57 9.30
C SER A 68 31.35 -1.54 9.91
N PHE A 69 30.04 -1.78 9.82
CA PHE A 69 29.00 -0.90 10.34
C PHE A 69 28.32 -1.40 11.62
N LYS A 70 28.56 -2.65 12.04
CA LYS A 70 27.88 -3.28 13.19
C LYS A 70 27.92 -2.43 14.46
N SER A 71 29.09 -1.92 14.83
CA SER A 71 29.22 -1.12 16.05
C SER A 71 28.44 0.20 15.99
N ASP A 72 28.33 0.82 14.82
CA ASP A 72 27.54 2.03 14.64
C ASP A 72 26.05 1.69 14.68
N MET A 73 25.64 0.61 14.02
CA MET A 73 24.26 0.12 14.04
C MET A 73 23.79 -0.27 15.45
N ASP A 74 24.61 -0.97 16.23
CA ASP A 74 24.28 -1.33 17.62
C ASP A 74 24.19 -0.10 18.52
N ARG A 75 25.09 0.89 18.33
CA ARG A 75 25.00 2.16 19.06
C ARG A 75 23.69 2.87 18.77
N ILE A 76 23.35 3.00 17.48
CA ILE A 76 22.13 3.69 17.04
C ILE A 76 20.89 2.92 17.50
N PHE A 77 20.87 1.59 17.34
CA PHE A 77 19.78 0.75 17.84
C PHE A 77 19.61 0.92 19.35
N ASN A 78 20.67 0.92 20.15
CA ASN A 78 20.56 1.15 21.59
C ASN A 78 20.03 2.55 21.95
N GLN A 79 20.32 3.56 21.12
CA GLN A 79 19.76 4.91 21.26
C GLN A 79 18.27 4.94 20.90
N VAL A 80 17.87 4.25 19.82
CA VAL A 80 16.48 4.21 19.32
C VAL A 80 15.59 3.23 20.10
N ALA A 81 16.09 2.09 20.55
CA ALA A 81 15.33 1.10 21.33
C ALA A 81 15.07 1.57 22.77
N LYS A 82 15.93 2.45 23.30
CA LYS A 82 15.70 3.15 24.58
C LYS A 82 14.88 4.44 24.40
N TYR A 83 14.63 4.86 23.16
CA TYR A 83 13.74 5.96 22.86
C TYR A 83 12.33 5.53 23.25
N ASP A 84 11.74 6.21 24.22
CA ASP A 84 10.35 6.06 24.60
C ASP A 84 9.64 7.36 24.27
N VAL A 85 8.61 7.31 23.42
CA VAL A 85 7.80 8.49 23.03
C VAL A 85 7.16 9.12 24.28
N GLU A 86 6.94 8.33 25.33
CA GLU A 86 6.43 8.83 26.62
C GLU A 86 7.50 9.53 27.48
N ASN A 87 8.79 9.44 27.14
CA ASN A 87 9.92 10.14 27.77
C ASN A 87 10.78 10.89 26.73
N PRO A 88 10.37 12.11 26.33
CA PRO A 88 10.97 12.88 25.23
C PRO A 88 12.39 13.44 25.49
N GLU A 89 13.01 13.19 26.64
CA GLU A 89 14.40 13.57 26.94
C GLU A 89 15.44 12.57 26.40
N SER A 90 15.03 11.54 25.65
CA SER A 90 15.89 10.40 25.33
C SER A 90 16.97 10.66 24.27
N LEU A 91 16.83 11.66 23.38
CA LEU A 91 17.85 12.04 22.39
C LEU A 91 17.97 13.55 22.21
N THR A 92 19.20 14.07 22.23
CA THR A 92 19.50 15.48 21.97
C THR A 92 19.60 15.78 20.47
N ILE A 93 19.57 17.06 20.08
CA ILE A 93 19.81 17.49 18.68
C ILE A 93 21.17 16.97 18.18
N LEU A 94 22.20 16.96 19.03
CA LEU A 94 23.52 16.43 18.67
C LEU A 94 23.49 14.93 18.39
N ASP A 95 22.66 14.18 19.12
CA ASP A 95 22.46 12.75 18.85
C ASP A 95 21.84 12.55 17.47
N TYR A 96 20.78 13.29 17.12
CA TYR A 96 20.17 13.23 15.79
C TYR A 96 21.17 13.59 14.66
N ILE A 97 22.02 14.61 14.86
CA ILE A 97 23.05 14.97 13.88
C ILE A 97 24.09 13.85 13.74
N SER A 98 24.54 13.26 14.86
CA SER A 98 25.49 12.14 14.82
C SER A 98 24.88 10.95 14.09
N ILE A 99 23.65 10.56 14.45
CA ILE A 99 22.94 9.45 13.83
C ILE A 99 22.74 9.71 12.34
N TYR A 100 22.38 10.93 11.93
CA TYR A 100 22.24 11.29 10.52
C TYR A 100 23.57 11.15 9.76
N ARG A 101 24.68 11.61 10.34
CA ARG A 101 26.01 11.43 9.72
C ARG A 101 26.33 9.96 9.55
N ASP A 102 26.07 9.14 10.56
CA ASP A 102 26.34 7.71 10.51
C ASP A 102 25.43 7.02 9.47
N TYR A 103 24.15 7.40 9.40
CA TYR A 103 23.23 7.00 8.32
C TYR A 103 23.78 7.36 6.93
N LYS A 104 24.26 8.59 6.72
CA LYS A 104 24.84 9.00 5.43
C LYS A 104 26.09 8.20 5.06
N ASN A 105 26.89 7.78 6.04
CA ASN A 105 28.04 6.90 5.80
C ASN A 105 27.60 5.48 5.40
N MET A 106 26.46 5.02 5.90
CA MET A 106 25.88 3.70 5.63
C MET A 106 24.90 3.68 4.44
N GLU A 107 24.52 4.84 3.88
CA GLU A 107 23.42 4.96 2.92
C GLU A 107 23.56 4.00 1.72
N GLY A 108 24.77 3.91 1.15
CA GLY A 108 25.04 3.00 0.04
C GLY A 108 24.85 1.53 0.40
N PHE A 109 25.19 1.13 1.62
CA PHE A 109 24.96 -0.21 2.16
C PHE A 109 23.46 -0.45 2.37
N ILE A 110 22.75 0.49 3.00
CA ILE A 110 21.30 0.39 3.25
C ILE A 110 20.50 0.28 1.96
N MET A 111 20.81 1.09 0.94
CA MET A 111 20.10 1.06 -0.34
C MET A 111 20.23 -0.30 -1.04
N LYS A 112 21.44 -0.89 -1.04
CA LYS A 112 21.71 -2.16 -1.74
C LYS A 112 21.33 -3.41 -0.97
N THR A 113 21.31 -3.35 0.35
CA THR A 113 21.11 -4.52 1.21
C THR A 113 19.65 -4.89 1.28
N ASP A 114 19.27 -6.11 0.91
CA ASP A 114 17.95 -6.63 1.26
C ASP A 114 17.88 -6.87 2.77
N GLU A 115 16.93 -6.26 3.48
CA GLU A 115 16.80 -6.44 4.92
C GLU A 115 16.49 -7.90 5.31
N ASP A 116 16.00 -8.71 4.36
CA ASP A 116 15.65 -10.10 4.61
C ASP A 116 16.83 -11.05 4.80
N ILE A 117 18.05 -10.57 4.53
CA ILE A 117 19.26 -11.33 4.88
C ILE A 117 19.43 -11.45 6.40
N PHE A 118 18.97 -10.45 7.17
CA PHE A 118 19.01 -10.43 8.63
C PHE A 118 17.97 -11.39 9.24
N PRO A 119 18.09 -11.75 10.54
CA PRO A 119 17.04 -12.44 11.29
C PRO A 119 15.68 -11.74 11.14
N THR A 120 14.59 -12.47 11.38
CA THR A 120 13.25 -11.88 11.22
C THR A 120 12.99 -10.84 12.31
N LEU A 121 11.97 -9.99 12.15
CA LEU A 121 11.59 -9.06 13.22
C LEU A 121 11.15 -9.79 14.49
N THR A 122 10.47 -10.92 14.32
CA THR A 122 10.10 -11.83 15.41
C THR A 122 11.35 -12.33 16.15
N ASP A 123 12.42 -12.72 15.44
CA ASP A 123 13.68 -13.10 16.08
C ASP A 123 14.28 -11.92 16.88
N ALA A 124 14.27 -10.72 16.31
CA ALA A 124 14.74 -9.51 17.00
C ALA A 124 13.94 -9.17 18.26
N PHE A 125 12.61 -9.32 18.21
CA PHE A 125 11.75 -9.13 19.37
C PHE A 125 11.89 -10.24 20.41
N ASN A 126 12.11 -11.50 19.99
CA ASN A 126 12.43 -12.58 20.91
C ASN A 126 13.71 -12.27 21.70
N VAL A 127 14.75 -11.76 21.04
CA VAL A 127 16.02 -11.39 21.69
C VAL A 127 15.83 -10.19 22.62
N THR A 128 15.04 -9.20 22.21
CA THR A 128 14.91 -7.93 22.94
C THR A 128 13.92 -8.04 24.12
N TYR A 129 12.70 -8.53 23.84
CA TYR A 129 11.55 -8.51 24.74
C TYR A 129 11.12 -9.89 25.23
N GLY A 130 11.62 -10.97 24.61
CA GLY A 130 11.23 -12.33 24.95
C GLY A 130 11.61 -12.76 26.37
N ASP A 131 10.88 -13.77 26.87
CA ASP A 131 11.23 -14.47 28.10
C ASP A 131 12.51 -15.31 27.92
N SER A 132 12.95 -16.00 28.97
CA SER A 132 14.18 -16.81 28.91
C SER A 132 14.11 -17.94 27.87
N ILE A 133 12.92 -18.42 27.53
CA ILE A 133 12.72 -19.50 26.55
C ILE A 133 12.78 -18.91 25.15
N SER A 134 12.04 -17.83 24.88
CA SER A 134 12.05 -17.11 23.60
C SER A 134 13.44 -16.62 23.22
N LYS A 135 14.22 -16.12 24.19
CA LYS A 135 15.61 -15.66 23.97
C LYS A 135 16.58 -16.78 23.57
N GLN A 136 16.25 -18.02 23.89
CA GLN A 136 17.07 -19.20 23.56
C GLN A 136 16.60 -19.89 22.28
N LYS A 137 15.47 -19.46 21.69
CA LYS A 137 14.95 -20.04 20.46
C LYS A 137 15.94 -19.83 19.31
N GLU A 138 16.16 -20.87 18.52
CA GLU A 138 16.94 -20.77 17.30
C GLU A 138 16.23 -19.87 16.28
N TYR A 139 17.01 -19.09 15.54
CA TYR A 139 16.47 -18.19 14.51
C TYR A 139 15.82 -18.99 13.39
N ALA A 140 14.74 -18.45 12.84
CA ALA A 140 14.08 -19.07 11.71
C ALA A 140 15.04 -19.14 10.51
N THR A 141 15.06 -20.28 9.80
CA THR A 141 15.88 -20.47 8.60
C THR A 141 15.09 -21.09 7.44
N GLY A 142 15.62 -21.00 6.23
CA GLY A 142 15.03 -21.62 5.04
C GLY A 142 13.57 -21.24 4.80
N LYS A 143 12.71 -22.25 4.63
CA LYS A 143 11.27 -22.05 4.36
C LYS A 143 10.51 -21.44 5.53
N GLU A 144 10.90 -21.74 6.76
CA GLU A 144 10.27 -21.16 7.96
C GLU A 144 10.54 -19.66 8.03
N LYS A 145 11.80 -19.25 7.79
CA LYS A 145 12.17 -17.84 7.67
C LYS A 145 11.34 -17.13 6.61
N ALA A 146 11.27 -17.71 5.41
CA ALA A 146 10.51 -17.12 4.31
C ALA A 146 9.02 -16.98 4.66
N TYR A 147 8.42 -17.97 5.31
CA TYR A 147 7.02 -17.90 5.77
C TYR A 147 6.82 -16.77 6.79
N ILE A 148 7.66 -16.72 7.83
CA ILE A 148 7.55 -15.70 8.88
C ILE A 148 7.74 -14.30 8.30
N GLN A 149 8.75 -14.10 7.45
CA GLN A 149 9.01 -12.82 6.79
C GLN A 149 7.81 -12.35 5.96
N ASN A 150 7.18 -13.26 5.22
CA ASN A 150 5.98 -12.93 4.45
C ASN A 150 4.85 -12.41 5.34
N ILE A 151 4.63 -13.05 6.49
CA ILE A 151 3.63 -12.60 7.47
C ILE A 151 4.04 -11.26 8.09
N GLU A 152 5.31 -11.07 8.46
CA GLU A 152 5.82 -9.81 9.01
C GLU A 152 5.61 -8.65 8.02
N HIS A 153 6.00 -8.83 6.76
CA HIS A 153 5.79 -7.84 5.70
C HIS A 153 4.31 -7.56 5.44
N ALA A 154 3.47 -8.59 5.46
CA ALA A 154 2.03 -8.42 5.31
C ALA A 154 1.45 -7.56 6.44
N VAL A 155 1.78 -7.89 7.69
CA VAL A 155 1.36 -7.16 8.88
C VAL A 155 1.87 -5.72 8.86
N LEU A 156 3.15 -5.49 8.56
CA LEU A 156 3.71 -4.15 8.45
C LEU A 156 3.08 -3.35 7.31
N SER A 157 2.84 -3.98 6.16
CA SER A 157 2.17 -3.31 5.04
C SER A 157 0.79 -2.80 5.46
N ALA A 158 0.03 -3.61 6.19
CA ALA A 158 -1.26 -3.21 6.74
C ALA A 158 -1.08 -2.06 7.71
N ILE A 159 -0.30 -2.22 8.78
CA ILE A 159 -0.12 -1.19 9.82
C ILE A 159 0.33 0.16 9.21
N VAL A 160 1.25 0.14 8.24
CA VAL A 160 1.79 1.35 7.64
C VAL A 160 0.77 2.11 6.77
N ILE A 161 -0.10 1.42 6.00
CA ILE A 161 -1.21 2.10 5.26
C ILE A 161 -2.03 2.97 6.19
N LEU A 162 -2.18 2.47 7.41
CA LEU A 162 -3.16 2.92 8.38
C LEU A 162 -2.55 3.93 9.35
N SER A 163 -1.23 3.88 9.53
CA SER A 163 -0.44 4.93 10.16
C SER A 163 -0.41 6.15 9.23
N LYS A 164 -0.91 7.30 9.70
CA LYS A 164 -0.99 8.52 8.89
C LYS A 164 0.39 9.07 8.48
N ASP A 165 1.45 8.63 9.15
CA ASP A 165 2.71 9.37 9.21
C ASP A 165 3.86 8.74 8.40
N LEU A 166 3.99 7.41 8.38
CA LEU A 166 5.03 6.73 7.58
C LEU A 166 4.72 6.82 6.07
N GLY A 167 3.45 6.81 5.71
CA GLY A 167 2.97 7.11 4.36
C GLY A 167 2.86 5.91 3.43
N LYS A 168 2.27 6.16 2.27
CA LYS A 168 1.85 5.12 1.31
C LYS A 168 3.02 4.45 0.59
N GLU A 169 4.16 5.12 0.49
CA GLU A 169 5.38 4.60 -0.13
C GLU A 169 6.00 3.47 0.69
N VAL A 170 6.03 3.62 2.02
CA VAL A 170 6.52 2.59 2.94
C VAL A 170 5.58 1.39 2.95
N SER A 171 4.27 1.65 2.91
CA SER A 171 3.29 0.57 2.78
C SER A 171 3.49 -0.22 1.49
N LEU A 172 3.64 0.47 0.34
CA LEU A 172 3.91 -0.17 -0.94
C LEU A 172 5.20 -1.00 -0.88
N TYR A 173 6.25 -0.48 -0.24
CA TYR A 173 7.50 -1.20 -0.03
C TYR A 173 7.29 -2.52 0.72
N GLU A 174 6.64 -2.49 1.88
CA GLU A 174 6.34 -3.69 2.67
C GLU A 174 5.45 -4.67 1.91
N CYS A 175 4.45 -4.14 1.22
CA CYS A 175 3.55 -4.90 0.35
C CYS A 175 4.33 -5.68 -0.72
N VAL A 176 5.26 -5.04 -1.44
CA VAL A 176 6.03 -5.68 -2.51
C VAL A 176 7.01 -6.73 -1.99
N LYS A 177 7.50 -6.58 -0.76
CA LYS A 177 8.37 -7.57 -0.13
C LYS A 177 7.65 -8.87 0.23
N THR A 178 6.32 -8.84 0.33
CA THR A 178 5.57 -10.10 0.40
C THR A 178 5.67 -10.87 -0.93
N ASN A 179 5.64 -12.19 -0.83
CA ASN A 179 5.54 -13.15 -1.91
C ASN A 179 4.40 -14.13 -1.59
N PRO A 180 3.15 -13.78 -1.95
CA PRO A 180 1.97 -14.60 -1.66
C PRO A 180 2.08 -16.05 -2.16
N GLU A 181 2.90 -16.33 -3.17
CA GLU A 181 3.10 -17.68 -3.73
C GLU A 181 3.88 -18.61 -2.78
N LEU A 182 4.57 -18.07 -1.77
CA LEU A 182 5.22 -18.86 -0.72
C LEU A 182 4.26 -19.19 0.43
N LEU A 183 3.08 -18.56 0.48
CA LEU A 183 2.07 -18.80 1.49
C LEU A 183 1.10 -19.91 1.03
N PRO A 184 0.62 -20.76 1.95
CA PRO A 184 -0.43 -21.72 1.64
C PRO A 184 -1.72 -21.00 1.26
N ASP A 185 -2.51 -21.62 0.38
CA ASP A 185 -3.84 -21.14 0.03
C ASP A 185 -4.72 -21.07 1.29
N SER A 186 -5.13 -19.85 1.62
CA SER A 186 -5.75 -19.52 2.90
C SER A 186 -6.41 -18.15 2.82
N GLU A 187 -7.32 -17.86 3.75
CA GLU A 187 -7.88 -16.52 3.90
C GLU A 187 -6.79 -15.44 4.02
N ILE A 188 -5.70 -15.73 4.74
CA ILE A 188 -4.59 -14.78 4.95
C ILE A 188 -3.92 -14.41 3.62
N LYS A 189 -3.61 -15.42 2.78
CA LYS A 189 -3.05 -15.19 1.44
C LYS A 189 -4.01 -14.32 0.61
N THR A 190 -5.29 -14.63 0.67
CA THR A 190 -6.34 -13.91 -0.07
C THR A 190 -6.48 -12.45 0.40
N LEU A 191 -6.47 -12.20 1.71
CA LEU A 191 -6.46 -10.85 2.27
C LEU A 191 -5.23 -10.06 1.86
N LEU A 192 -4.06 -10.70 1.90
CA LEU A 192 -2.81 -10.07 1.46
C LEU A 192 -2.88 -9.70 -0.03
N GLN A 193 -3.36 -10.59 -0.89
CA GLN A 193 -3.55 -10.29 -2.31
C GLN A 193 -4.51 -9.12 -2.53
N PHE A 194 -5.62 -9.05 -1.77
CA PHE A 194 -6.52 -7.91 -1.84
C PHE A 194 -5.82 -6.58 -1.51
N PHE A 195 -5.06 -6.52 -0.41
CA PHE A 195 -4.32 -5.29 -0.05
C PHE A 195 -3.25 -4.92 -1.05
N ARG A 196 -2.52 -5.92 -1.57
CA ARG A 196 -1.54 -5.70 -2.64
C ARG A 196 -2.22 -5.09 -3.86
N GLY A 197 -3.35 -5.66 -4.27
CA GLY A 197 -4.19 -5.12 -5.33
C GLY A 197 -4.58 -3.67 -5.07
N PHE A 198 -5.22 -3.40 -3.93
CA PHE A 198 -5.63 -2.05 -3.54
C PHE A 198 -4.47 -1.02 -3.55
N LEU A 199 -3.29 -1.40 -3.07
CA LEU A 199 -2.11 -0.54 -3.08
C LEU A 199 -1.56 -0.30 -4.49
N PHE A 200 -1.53 -1.33 -5.33
CA PHE A 200 -1.14 -1.19 -6.72
C PHE A 200 -2.11 -0.28 -7.48
N PHE A 201 -3.42 -0.43 -7.26
CA PHE A 201 -4.43 0.47 -7.80
C PHE A 201 -4.20 1.92 -7.36
N GLU A 202 -3.99 2.16 -6.07
CA GLU A 202 -3.72 3.50 -5.51
C GLU A 202 -2.48 4.16 -6.14
N LYS A 203 -1.51 3.33 -6.54
CA LYS A 203 -0.28 3.77 -7.20
C LYS A 203 -0.41 3.82 -8.72
N GLY A 204 -1.55 3.50 -9.31
CA GLY A 204 -1.74 3.47 -10.77
C GLY A 204 -0.95 2.36 -11.45
N LEU A 205 -0.76 1.23 -10.78
CA LEU A 205 -0.15 -0.01 -11.30
C LEU A 205 -1.28 -1.01 -11.56
N TYR A 206 -2.15 -0.67 -12.51
CA TYR A 206 -3.44 -1.33 -12.70
C TYR A 206 -3.33 -2.80 -13.13
N TYR A 207 -2.31 -3.19 -13.89
CA TYR A 207 -2.11 -4.58 -14.31
C TYR A 207 -1.60 -5.44 -13.15
N LEU A 208 -0.72 -4.89 -12.32
CA LEU A 208 -0.32 -5.56 -11.08
C LEU A 208 -1.51 -5.74 -10.12
N SER A 209 -2.36 -4.72 -9.99
CA SER A 209 -3.56 -4.82 -9.16
C SER A 209 -4.57 -5.84 -9.69
N GLU A 210 -4.87 -5.77 -10.99
CA GLU A 210 -5.79 -6.69 -11.67
C GLU A 210 -5.37 -8.16 -11.49
N ASP A 211 -4.07 -8.45 -11.60
CA ASP A 211 -3.50 -9.78 -11.42
C ASP A 211 -3.71 -10.33 -9.99
N GLU A 212 -3.48 -9.49 -8.96
CA GLU A 212 -3.75 -9.87 -7.56
C GLU A 212 -5.24 -10.13 -7.30
N LEU A 213 -6.10 -9.23 -7.78
CA LEU A 213 -7.55 -9.33 -7.58
C LEU A 213 -8.15 -10.49 -8.38
N THR A 214 -7.59 -10.81 -9.55
CA THR A 214 -8.01 -11.99 -10.34
C THR A 214 -7.67 -13.29 -9.60
N ARG A 215 -6.46 -13.43 -9.04
CA ARG A 215 -6.12 -14.59 -8.20
C ARG A 215 -7.07 -14.73 -7.02
N ASN A 216 -7.36 -13.62 -6.34
CA ASN A 216 -8.27 -13.57 -5.22
C ASN A 216 -9.70 -14.01 -5.59
N ILE A 217 -10.25 -13.46 -6.67
CA ILE A 217 -11.58 -13.83 -7.19
C ILE A 217 -11.64 -15.31 -7.57
N ASN A 218 -10.60 -15.85 -8.20
CA ASN A 218 -10.54 -17.28 -8.55
C ASN A 218 -10.59 -18.15 -7.29
N TRP A 219 -9.77 -17.81 -6.29
CA TRP A 219 -9.76 -18.53 -5.01
C TRP A 219 -11.11 -18.46 -4.29
N LEU A 220 -11.76 -17.29 -4.25
CA LEU A 220 -13.10 -17.14 -3.68
C LEU A 220 -14.13 -17.99 -4.43
N ASN A 221 -14.09 -18.00 -5.76
CA ASN A 221 -15.01 -18.82 -6.56
C ASN A 221 -14.86 -20.32 -6.31
N GLU A 222 -13.65 -20.79 -6.00
CA GLU A 222 -13.36 -22.19 -5.67
C GLU A 222 -13.68 -22.53 -4.21
N ASN A 223 -13.67 -21.54 -3.30
CA ASN A 223 -13.75 -21.72 -1.85
C ASN A 223 -14.99 -21.05 -1.21
N LYS A 224 -16.18 -21.23 -1.80
CA LYS A 224 -17.43 -20.55 -1.40
C LYS A 224 -17.91 -20.76 0.04
N ASN A 225 -17.47 -21.84 0.68
CA ASN A 225 -17.93 -22.24 2.01
C ASN A 225 -16.89 -22.01 3.12
N ILE A 226 -15.74 -21.42 2.79
CA ILE A 226 -14.72 -21.14 3.79
C ILE A 226 -15.19 -20.01 4.72
N ASP A 227 -14.90 -20.13 6.02
CA ASP A 227 -15.11 -19.02 6.93
C ASP A 227 -14.03 -17.96 6.68
N LEU A 228 -14.46 -16.71 6.64
CA LEU A 228 -13.62 -15.55 6.37
C LEU A 228 -13.60 -14.66 7.61
N ALA A 229 -13.12 -15.23 8.73
CA ALA A 229 -13.16 -14.59 10.03
C ALA A 229 -12.22 -13.37 10.09
N TYR A 230 -11.02 -13.48 9.53
CA TYR A 230 -10.06 -12.37 9.51
C TYR A 230 -10.58 -11.20 8.67
N THR A 231 -11.18 -11.50 7.52
CA THR A 231 -11.77 -10.55 6.59
C THR A 231 -12.93 -9.83 7.26
N ARG A 232 -13.81 -10.57 7.94
CA ARG A 232 -14.94 -9.99 8.67
C ARG A 232 -14.49 -9.02 9.75
N SER A 233 -13.48 -9.39 10.54
CA SER A 233 -12.90 -8.54 11.59
C SER A 233 -12.25 -7.29 10.99
N MET A 234 -11.45 -7.49 9.94
CA MET A 234 -10.70 -6.45 9.24
C MET A 234 -11.58 -5.36 8.64
N PHE A 235 -12.69 -5.72 8.02
CA PHE A 235 -13.64 -4.75 7.47
C PHE A 235 -14.74 -4.32 8.45
N GLN A 236 -14.64 -4.73 9.73
CA GLN A 236 -15.66 -4.50 10.76
C GLN A 236 -17.08 -4.89 10.33
N TRP A 237 -17.20 -5.98 9.59
CA TRP A 237 -18.50 -6.49 9.13
C TRP A 237 -19.32 -7.14 10.25
N GLY A 238 -18.79 -7.17 11.48
CA GLY A 238 -19.54 -7.52 12.69
C GLY A 238 -20.18 -8.89 12.59
N ASN A 239 -21.51 -8.92 12.62
CA ASN A 239 -22.32 -10.16 12.64
C ASN A 239 -22.72 -10.66 11.25
N LEU A 240 -22.05 -10.25 10.17
CA LEU A 240 -22.27 -10.90 8.87
C LEU A 240 -21.99 -12.39 9.02
N ASP A 241 -22.94 -13.22 8.55
CA ASP A 241 -22.69 -14.65 8.45
C ASP A 241 -21.60 -14.95 7.39
N ASN A 242 -21.08 -16.18 7.39
CA ASN A 242 -20.01 -16.59 6.48
C ASN A 242 -20.39 -16.39 5.01
N LYS A 243 -21.65 -16.68 4.63
CA LYS A 243 -22.13 -16.52 3.26
C LYS A 243 -22.11 -15.05 2.85
N LYS A 244 -22.61 -14.15 3.69
CA LYS A 244 -22.62 -12.71 3.42
C LYS A 244 -21.22 -12.12 3.42
N THR A 245 -20.33 -12.61 4.29
CA THR A 245 -18.92 -12.19 4.31
C THR A 245 -18.23 -12.58 3.00
N HIS A 246 -18.47 -13.81 2.53
CA HIS A 246 -17.97 -14.27 1.24
C HIS A 246 -18.45 -13.40 0.09
N ILE A 247 -19.76 -13.15 0.00
CA ILE A 247 -20.34 -12.31 -1.06
C ILE A 247 -19.81 -10.88 -0.97
N ALA A 248 -19.69 -10.31 0.23
CA ALA A 248 -19.15 -8.97 0.43
C ALA A 248 -17.70 -8.86 -0.06
N PHE A 249 -16.85 -9.85 0.26
CA PHE A 249 -15.45 -9.83 -0.14
C PHE A 249 -15.27 -10.11 -1.63
N HIS A 250 -16.06 -11.03 -2.20
CA HIS A 250 -16.12 -11.26 -3.65
C HIS A 250 -16.53 -9.99 -4.39
N SER A 251 -17.57 -9.30 -3.90
CA SER A 251 -18.03 -8.01 -4.42
C SER A 251 -16.92 -6.96 -4.41
N LEU A 252 -16.20 -6.79 -3.28
CA LEU A 252 -15.10 -5.83 -3.18
C LEU A 252 -13.96 -6.12 -4.17
N ASN A 253 -13.60 -7.37 -4.38
CA ASN A 253 -12.57 -7.72 -5.35
C ASN A 253 -12.99 -7.36 -6.77
N HIS A 254 -14.25 -7.65 -7.14
CA HIS A 254 -14.80 -7.25 -8.43
C HIS A 254 -14.86 -5.74 -8.60
N LEU A 255 -15.22 -4.99 -7.56
CA LEU A 255 -15.23 -3.53 -7.58
C LEU A 255 -13.87 -2.95 -7.98
N PHE A 256 -12.81 -3.33 -7.24
CA PHE A 256 -11.48 -2.79 -7.48
C PHE A 256 -10.89 -3.28 -8.81
N ARG A 257 -11.11 -4.55 -9.19
CA ARG A 257 -10.67 -5.05 -10.50
C ARG A 257 -11.39 -4.35 -11.65
N GLY A 258 -12.67 -4.03 -11.45
CA GLY A 258 -13.45 -3.22 -12.38
C GLY A 258 -12.85 -1.82 -12.54
N PHE A 259 -12.44 -1.18 -11.45
CA PHE A 259 -11.72 0.10 -11.52
C PHE A 259 -10.35 -0.01 -12.19
N ASP A 260 -9.55 -1.04 -11.89
CA ASP A 260 -8.28 -1.28 -12.57
C ASP A 260 -8.45 -1.29 -14.09
N ARG A 261 -9.35 -2.17 -14.55
CA ARG A 261 -9.64 -2.38 -15.97
C ARG A 261 -10.27 -1.14 -16.62
N LEU A 262 -11.01 -0.35 -15.85
CA LEU A 262 -11.58 0.90 -16.33
C LEU A 262 -10.48 1.96 -16.58
N MET A 263 -9.43 1.96 -15.76
CA MET A 263 -8.29 2.87 -15.86
C MET A 263 -7.21 2.42 -16.85
N MET A 264 -7.26 1.16 -17.31
CA MET A 264 -6.47 0.67 -18.43
C MET A 264 -6.93 1.27 -19.78
N GLU A 265 -6.02 1.28 -20.76
CA GLU A 265 -6.22 2.02 -22.01
C GLU A 265 -6.97 1.21 -23.09
N ARG A 266 -6.95 -0.12 -23.02
CA ARG A 266 -7.49 -0.96 -24.11
C ARG A 266 -9.00 -1.07 -24.02
N GLN A 267 -9.66 -1.14 -25.17
CA GLN A 267 -11.11 -1.31 -25.25
C GLN A 267 -11.57 -2.59 -24.55
N ILE A 268 -10.82 -3.69 -24.70
CA ILE A 268 -11.14 -4.96 -24.05
C ILE A 268 -11.14 -4.87 -22.52
N ASP A 269 -10.32 -3.98 -21.94
CA ASP A 269 -10.29 -3.78 -20.49
C ASP A 269 -11.55 -3.06 -20.03
N GLU A 270 -12.02 -2.06 -20.77
CA GLU A 270 -13.30 -1.40 -20.46
C GLU A 270 -14.48 -2.38 -20.54
N GLU A 271 -14.53 -3.25 -21.55
CA GLU A 271 -15.56 -4.30 -21.64
C GLU A 271 -15.52 -5.29 -20.46
N ARG A 272 -14.31 -5.63 -20.00
CA ARG A 272 -14.11 -6.48 -18.81
C ARG A 272 -14.52 -5.75 -17.53
N ALA A 273 -14.25 -4.45 -17.41
CA ALA A 273 -14.63 -3.62 -16.27
C ALA A 273 -16.15 -3.58 -16.08
N LEU A 274 -16.92 -3.45 -17.16
CA LEU A 274 -18.39 -3.46 -17.09
C LEU A 274 -18.92 -4.76 -16.48
N LYS A 275 -18.36 -5.91 -16.88
CA LYS A 275 -18.73 -7.22 -16.32
C LYS A 275 -18.41 -7.34 -14.83
N ASP A 276 -17.28 -6.78 -14.40
CA ASP A 276 -16.92 -6.74 -12.98
C ASP A 276 -17.90 -5.89 -12.18
N PHE A 277 -18.29 -4.72 -12.69
CA PHE A 277 -19.29 -3.87 -12.05
C PHE A 277 -20.67 -4.53 -11.97
N GLU A 278 -21.09 -5.26 -12.99
CA GLU A 278 -22.34 -6.04 -12.95
C GLU A 278 -22.31 -7.10 -11.83
N ILE A 279 -21.20 -7.81 -11.67
CA ILE A 279 -21.04 -8.81 -10.59
C ILE A 279 -21.02 -8.10 -9.22
N PHE A 280 -20.27 -7.01 -9.10
CA PHE A 280 -20.23 -6.20 -7.88
C PHE A 280 -21.64 -5.78 -7.43
N LEU A 281 -22.45 -5.22 -8.33
CA LEU A 281 -23.81 -4.78 -8.04
C LEU A 281 -24.74 -5.95 -7.69
N LYS A 282 -24.62 -7.07 -8.42
CA LYS A 282 -25.39 -8.28 -8.12
C LYS A 282 -25.13 -8.79 -6.70
N ASP A 283 -23.85 -8.91 -6.34
CA ASP A 283 -23.43 -9.39 -5.04
C ASP A 283 -23.85 -8.43 -3.92
N SER A 284 -23.59 -7.13 -4.13
CA SER A 284 -23.99 -6.08 -3.18
C SER A 284 -25.49 -6.08 -2.91
N LYS A 285 -26.31 -6.28 -3.95
CA LYS A 285 -27.76 -6.42 -3.81
C LYS A 285 -28.16 -7.67 -3.05
N GLU A 286 -27.49 -8.80 -3.24
CA GLU A 286 -27.77 -10.05 -2.50
C GLU A 286 -27.56 -9.86 -0.99
N ILE A 287 -26.58 -9.06 -0.58
CA ILE A 287 -26.31 -8.75 0.83
C ILE A 287 -27.01 -7.49 1.34
N GLY A 288 -27.80 -6.82 0.50
CA GLY A 288 -28.61 -5.65 0.88
C GLY A 288 -27.81 -4.36 1.09
N LEU A 289 -26.66 -4.20 0.43
CA LEU A 289 -25.90 -2.95 0.44
C LEU A 289 -26.52 -1.93 -0.53
N ASP A 290 -26.76 -0.71 -0.02
CA ASP A 290 -27.21 0.45 -0.78
C ASP A 290 -26.51 1.69 -0.21
N ASN A 291 -25.37 2.06 -0.81
CA ASN A 291 -24.50 3.14 -0.33
C ASN A 291 -23.87 3.90 -1.50
N GLU A 292 -23.02 4.88 -1.20
CA GLU A 292 -22.41 5.76 -2.20
C GLU A 292 -21.63 5.00 -3.28
N ILE A 293 -20.90 3.93 -2.94
CA ILE A 293 -20.18 3.15 -3.95
C ILE A 293 -21.16 2.50 -4.93
N ILE A 294 -22.26 1.95 -4.42
CA ILE A 294 -23.31 1.36 -5.24
C ILE A 294 -23.85 2.40 -6.21
N TRP A 295 -24.24 3.57 -5.70
CA TRP A 295 -24.81 4.63 -6.52
C TRP A 295 -23.82 5.18 -7.55
N SER A 296 -22.53 5.24 -7.22
CA SER A 296 -21.45 5.58 -8.15
C SER A 296 -21.35 4.56 -9.30
N VAL A 297 -21.26 3.27 -8.99
CA VAL A 297 -21.15 2.23 -10.02
C VAL A 297 -22.44 2.12 -10.86
N GLU A 298 -23.60 2.22 -10.22
CA GLU A 298 -24.89 2.29 -10.90
C GLU A 298 -24.94 3.47 -11.88
N THR A 299 -24.55 4.67 -11.42
CA THR A 299 -24.45 5.86 -12.29
C THR A 299 -23.61 5.57 -13.51
N PHE A 300 -22.42 4.99 -13.34
CA PHE A 300 -21.52 4.68 -14.43
C PHE A 300 -22.12 3.72 -15.46
N LEU A 301 -22.66 2.59 -15.00
CA LEU A 301 -23.27 1.59 -15.88
C LEU A 301 -24.48 2.17 -16.61
N TYR A 302 -25.35 2.91 -15.91
CA TYR A 302 -26.51 3.55 -16.53
C TYR A 302 -26.10 4.59 -17.58
N LEU A 303 -25.05 5.37 -17.33
CA LEU A 303 -24.53 6.32 -18.32
C LEU A 303 -23.94 5.63 -19.55
N LYS A 304 -23.28 4.48 -19.37
CA LYS A 304 -22.72 3.66 -20.45
C LYS A 304 -23.80 2.96 -21.27
N ASN A 305 -24.89 2.56 -20.63
CA ASN A 305 -26.03 1.89 -21.27
C ASN A 305 -27.09 2.87 -21.80
N GLU A 306 -26.84 4.18 -21.76
CA GLU A 306 -27.78 5.25 -22.16
C GLU A 306 -29.09 5.27 -21.34
N GLU A 307 -29.06 4.75 -20.12
CA GLU A 307 -30.17 4.73 -19.17
C GLU A 307 -30.21 6.03 -18.33
N ASN A 308 -30.27 7.18 -19.00
CA ASN A 308 -30.09 8.51 -18.41
C ASN A 308 -30.99 8.78 -17.18
N GLU A 309 -32.25 8.35 -17.20
CA GLU A 309 -33.17 8.54 -16.08
C GLU A 309 -32.67 7.82 -14.81
N LYS A 310 -32.16 6.59 -14.95
CA LYS A 310 -31.61 5.83 -13.81
C LYS A 310 -30.28 6.39 -13.34
N ALA A 311 -29.46 6.89 -14.26
CA ALA A 311 -28.23 7.60 -13.92
C ALA A 311 -28.52 8.84 -13.07
N ILE A 312 -29.53 9.65 -13.45
CA ILE A 312 -29.93 10.84 -12.71
C ILE A 312 -30.43 10.48 -11.30
N VAL A 313 -31.24 9.43 -11.16
CA VAL A 313 -31.69 8.95 -9.84
C VAL A 313 -30.50 8.58 -8.95
N SER A 314 -29.51 7.89 -9.51
CA SER A 314 -28.30 7.48 -8.78
C SER A 314 -27.42 8.67 -8.38
N LEU A 315 -27.24 9.64 -9.29
CA LEU A 315 -26.57 10.92 -9.00
C LEU A 315 -27.28 11.73 -7.91
N GLN A 316 -28.61 11.75 -7.92
CA GLN A 316 -29.39 12.41 -6.87
C GLN A 316 -29.18 11.75 -5.51
N LYS A 317 -29.11 10.41 -5.44
CA LYS A 317 -28.75 9.71 -4.20
C LYS A 317 -27.33 10.10 -3.75
N LEU A 318 -26.34 10.06 -4.63
CA LEU A 318 -24.95 10.47 -4.34
C LEU A 318 -24.87 11.88 -3.75
N LYS A 319 -25.61 12.83 -4.32
CA LYS A 319 -25.65 14.21 -3.83
C LYS A 319 -26.05 14.34 -2.35
N THR A 320 -26.87 13.41 -1.86
CA THR A 320 -27.30 13.39 -0.44
C THR A 320 -26.23 12.87 0.52
N SER A 321 -25.15 12.28 0.00
CA SER A 321 -24.07 11.73 0.82
C SER A 321 -23.43 12.77 1.74
N LYS A 322 -23.09 12.33 2.95
CA LYS A 322 -22.30 13.11 3.91
C LYS A 322 -20.78 12.98 3.68
N LEU A 323 -20.35 12.04 2.84
CA LEU A 323 -18.95 11.79 2.52
C LEU A 323 -18.42 12.73 1.43
N LEU A 324 -19.32 13.30 0.62
CA LEU A 324 -18.98 14.21 -0.46
C LEU A 324 -18.86 15.66 0.01
N SER A 325 -17.83 16.35 -0.49
CA SER A 325 -17.61 17.77 -0.25
C SER A 325 -18.65 18.64 -0.97
N LYS A 326 -18.63 19.95 -0.71
CA LYS A 326 -19.50 20.90 -1.43
C LYS A 326 -19.17 20.89 -2.93
N ASP A 327 -17.90 20.90 -3.27
CA ASP A 327 -17.41 20.91 -4.65
C ASP A 327 -17.80 19.62 -5.38
N ASP A 328 -17.73 18.45 -4.71
CA ASP A 328 -18.19 17.18 -5.27
C ASP A 328 -19.70 17.22 -5.59
N LYS A 329 -20.51 17.86 -4.73
CA LYS A 329 -21.95 17.99 -4.93
C LYS A 329 -22.30 18.97 -6.06
N GLU A 330 -21.52 20.03 -6.22
CA GLU A 330 -21.67 20.96 -7.35
C GLU A 330 -21.33 20.28 -8.67
N ARG A 331 -20.28 19.46 -8.71
CA ARG A 331 -19.94 18.62 -9.86
C ARG A 331 -21.04 17.62 -10.21
N ILE A 332 -21.67 17.01 -9.20
CA ILE A 332 -22.84 16.15 -9.43
C ILE A 332 -23.99 16.93 -10.06
N ASP A 333 -24.24 18.17 -9.65
CA ASP A 333 -25.26 19.02 -10.26
C ASP A 333 -24.95 19.32 -11.74
N GLU A 334 -23.71 19.64 -12.05
CA GLU A 334 -23.25 19.80 -13.43
C GLU A 334 -23.44 18.51 -14.25
N SER A 335 -23.10 17.35 -13.68
CA SER A 335 -23.32 16.04 -14.31
C SER A 335 -24.81 15.79 -14.56
N ILE A 336 -25.70 16.08 -13.60
CA ILE A 336 -27.15 15.94 -13.78
C ILE A 336 -27.65 16.84 -14.92
N VAL A 337 -27.20 18.09 -14.99
CA VAL A 337 -27.56 19.02 -16.08
C VAL A 337 -27.05 18.50 -17.42
N TYR A 338 -25.81 18.01 -17.48
CA TYR A 338 -25.23 17.44 -18.69
C TYR A 338 -26.02 16.22 -19.16
N VAL A 339 -26.32 15.27 -18.28
CA VAL A 339 -27.03 14.02 -18.59
C VAL A 339 -28.46 14.30 -19.09
N ASN A 340 -29.15 15.29 -18.53
CA ASN A 340 -30.48 15.70 -19.00
C ASN A 340 -30.47 16.26 -20.44
N ASN A 341 -29.36 16.86 -20.85
CA ASN A 341 -29.24 17.54 -22.15
C ASN A 341 -28.44 16.75 -23.20
N ARG A 342 -27.87 15.60 -22.80
CA ARG A 342 -27.00 14.77 -23.64
C ARG A 342 -27.79 14.10 -24.77
N LYS A 343 -27.25 14.13 -25.98
CA LYS A 343 -27.80 13.35 -27.09
C LYS A 343 -27.32 11.89 -27.03
N PRO A 344 -28.16 10.92 -27.41
CA PRO A 344 -27.73 9.52 -27.56
C PRO A 344 -26.49 9.41 -28.46
N GLY A 345 -25.51 8.59 -28.08
CA GLY A 345 -24.26 8.39 -28.80
C GLY A 345 -23.17 9.46 -28.60
N GLU A 346 -23.41 10.56 -27.89
CA GLU A 346 -22.33 11.51 -27.54
C GLU A 346 -21.44 10.91 -26.45
N VAL A 347 -20.11 10.92 -26.67
CA VAL A 347 -19.13 10.35 -25.73
C VAL A 347 -19.19 11.16 -24.42
N LEU A 348 -19.31 10.46 -23.29
CA LEU A 348 -19.08 11.05 -21.96
C LEU A 348 -17.70 11.72 -21.92
N ASN A 349 -17.46 12.64 -20.98
CA ASN A 349 -16.10 13.09 -20.67
C ASN A 349 -15.35 11.94 -19.95
N GLY A 350 -14.99 10.91 -20.71
CA GLY A 350 -14.66 9.57 -20.19
C GLY A 350 -13.50 9.57 -19.20
N VAL A 351 -12.58 10.53 -19.25
CA VAL A 351 -11.48 10.66 -18.27
C VAL A 351 -11.99 11.18 -16.92
N TYR A 352 -12.92 12.14 -16.94
CA TYR A 352 -13.45 12.77 -15.75
C TYR A 352 -14.32 11.80 -14.93
N ASP A 353 -15.18 11.04 -15.61
CA ASP A 353 -16.10 10.11 -14.96
C ASP A 353 -15.36 8.91 -14.37
N LYS A 354 -14.37 8.35 -15.09
CA LYS A 354 -13.52 7.24 -14.61
C LYS A 354 -12.80 7.61 -13.32
N TYR A 355 -12.15 8.78 -13.31
CA TYR A 355 -11.38 9.25 -12.16
C TYR A 355 -12.28 9.56 -10.96
N PHE A 356 -13.37 10.31 -11.17
CA PHE A 356 -14.30 10.71 -10.12
C PHE A 356 -14.90 9.50 -9.37
N LEU A 357 -15.33 8.48 -10.10
CA LEU A 357 -15.94 7.29 -9.52
C LEU A 357 -14.95 6.46 -8.69
N SER A 358 -13.75 6.28 -9.21
CA SER A 358 -12.69 5.56 -8.49
C SER A 358 -12.24 6.31 -7.24
N GLU A 359 -12.21 7.64 -7.28
CA GLU A 359 -11.86 8.49 -6.14
C GLU A 359 -12.85 8.32 -4.98
N ILE A 360 -14.16 8.22 -5.27
CA ILE A 360 -15.19 7.95 -4.26
C ILE A 360 -14.96 6.59 -3.60
N ALA A 361 -14.71 5.54 -4.39
CA ALA A 361 -14.48 4.19 -3.87
C ALA A 361 -13.22 4.13 -2.98
N VAL A 362 -12.13 4.77 -3.40
CA VAL A 362 -10.89 4.88 -2.62
C VAL A 362 -11.13 5.65 -1.33
N LYS A 363 -11.77 6.83 -1.38
CA LYS A 363 -12.10 7.63 -0.20
C LYS A 363 -12.96 6.86 0.79
N TYR A 364 -13.95 6.14 0.30
CA TYR A 364 -14.79 5.28 1.13
C TYR A 364 -13.95 4.18 1.78
N MET A 365 -13.09 3.49 1.02
CA MET A 365 -12.26 2.42 1.56
C MET A 365 -11.31 2.90 2.64
N PHE A 366 -10.61 4.02 2.42
CA PHE A 366 -9.82 4.66 3.47
C PHE A 366 -10.66 5.09 4.67
N SER A 367 -11.89 5.59 4.46
CA SER A 367 -12.80 5.92 5.57
C SER A 367 -13.20 4.71 6.40
N VAL A 368 -13.39 3.54 5.79
CA VAL A 368 -13.66 2.28 6.49
C VAL A 368 -12.42 1.83 7.26
N LEU A 369 -11.29 1.69 6.58
CA LEU A 369 -10.06 1.16 7.17
C LEU A 369 -9.49 2.06 8.29
N SER A 370 -9.68 3.38 8.20
CA SER A 370 -9.21 4.33 9.23
C SER A 370 -9.99 4.29 10.55
N LYS A 371 -11.16 3.64 10.58
CA LYS A 371 -11.99 3.50 11.80
C LYS A 371 -11.69 2.22 12.58
N VAL A 372 -10.87 1.34 12.03
CA VAL A 372 -10.57 0.06 12.64
C VAL A 372 -9.47 0.23 13.68
N ASP A 373 -9.70 -0.27 14.90
CA ASP A 373 -8.66 -0.41 15.91
C ASP A 373 -7.83 -1.66 15.57
N TRP A 374 -6.81 -1.46 14.76
CA TRP A 374 -5.98 -2.54 14.24
C TRP A 374 -5.13 -3.22 15.30
N GLU A 375 -4.72 -2.47 16.32
CA GLU A 375 -4.01 -3.04 17.45
C GLU A 375 -4.94 -4.00 18.20
N GLN A 376 -6.19 -3.59 18.46
CA GLN A 376 -7.19 -4.47 19.06
C GLN A 376 -7.49 -5.69 18.19
N VAL A 377 -7.70 -5.51 16.88
CA VAL A 377 -7.95 -6.64 15.95
C VAL A 377 -6.80 -7.64 15.99
N MET A 378 -5.55 -7.18 15.93
CA MET A 378 -4.37 -8.07 15.98
C MET A 378 -4.24 -8.79 17.33
N LYS A 379 -4.55 -8.12 18.45
CA LYS A 379 -4.62 -8.76 19.78
C LYS A 379 -5.68 -9.85 19.84
N GLU A 380 -6.89 -9.58 19.36
CA GLU A 380 -7.99 -10.55 19.31
C GLU A 380 -7.67 -11.78 18.45
N GLN A 381 -6.83 -11.60 17.42
CA GLN A 381 -6.35 -12.68 16.57
C GLN A 381 -5.07 -13.37 17.08
N ASN A 382 -4.63 -13.06 18.30
CA ASN A 382 -3.42 -13.62 18.94
C ASN A 382 -2.14 -13.42 18.12
N VAL A 383 -1.99 -12.27 17.45
CA VAL A 383 -0.72 -11.95 16.77
C VAL A 383 0.36 -11.66 17.83
N PRO A 384 1.48 -12.39 17.84
CA PRO A 384 2.55 -12.19 18.82
C PRO A 384 3.16 -10.78 18.76
N TYR A 385 3.58 -10.25 19.91
CA TYR A 385 4.28 -8.98 20.03
C TYR A 385 3.55 -7.76 19.44
N THR A 386 2.20 -7.79 19.42
CA THR A 386 1.39 -6.72 18.83
C THR A 386 1.67 -5.36 19.48
N GLU A 387 1.70 -5.28 20.81
CA GLU A 387 1.95 -4.01 21.52
C GLU A 387 3.34 -3.45 21.21
N GLU A 388 4.35 -4.33 21.20
CA GLU A 388 5.73 -3.98 20.90
C GLU A 388 5.90 -3.54 19.43
N MET A 389 5.18 -4.16 18.49
CA MET A 389 5.15 -3.75 17.09
C MET A 389 4.61 -2.33 16.93
N PHE A 390 3.42 -2.04 17.50
CA PHE A 390 2.83 -0.71 17.41
C PHE A 390 3.67 0.35 18.11
N LYS A 391 4.22 0.05 19.31
CA LYS A 391 5.16 0.93 19.99
C LYS A 391 6.41 1.18 19.14
N SER A 392 7.01 0.14 18.57
CA SER A 392 8.21 0.27 17.72
C SER A 392 7.94 1.11 16.47
N ILE A 393 6.76 0.95 15.85
CA ILE A 393 6.36 1.74 14.67
C ILE A 393 6.17 3.20 15.04
N ASN A 394 5.50 3.52 16.15
CA ASN A 394 5.32 4.89 16.62
C ASN A 394 6.66 5.55 16.96
N ASN A 395 7.51 4.85 17.73
CA ASN A 395 8.86 5.33 18.07
C ASN A 395 9.70 5.56 16.81
N THR A 396 9.66 4.63 15.85
CA THR A 396 10.38 4.76 14.57
C THR A 396 9.86 5.93 13.76
N THR A 397 8.55 6.14 13.73
CA THR A 397 7.92 7.26 12.99
C THR A 397 8.41 8.59 13.53
N GLU A 398 8.33 8.79 14.84
CA GLU A 398 8.79 10.04 15.46
C GLU A 398 10.30 10.23 15.31
N PHE A 399 11.08 9.16 15.51
CA PHE A 399 12.52 9.18 15.28
C PHE A 399 12.87 9.63 13.86
N LEU A 400 12.21 9.10 12.83
CA LEU A 400 12.46 9.45 11.43
C LEU A 400 12.04 10.90 11.12
N GLN A 401 10.92 11.37 11.67
CA GLN A 401 10.50 12.77 11.54
C GLN A 401 11.51 13.73 12.18
N ASN A 402 11.99 13.41 13.38
CA ASN A 402 12.99 14.20 14.07
C ASN A 402 14.36 14.14 13.36
N LEU A 403 14.74 12.97 12.84
CA LEU A 403 15.94 12.83 12.03
C LEU A 403 15.88 13.74 10.81
N GLU A 404 14.77 13.76 10.06
CA GLU A 404 14.57 14.66 8.92
C GLU A 404 14.59 16.14 9.34
N LYS A 405 13.85 16.50 10.40
CA LYS A 405 13.79 17.87 10.92
C LYS A 405 15.16 18.41 11.31
N TYR A 406 15.92 17.66 12.12
CA TYR A 406 17.21 18.09 12.67
C TYR A 406 18.38 17.90 11.70
N SER A 407 18.20 17.12 10.63
CA SER A 407 19.16 17.01 9.53
C SER A 407 18.92 18.03 8.40
N SER A 408 17.86 18.85 8.50
CA SER A 408 17.60 19.91 7.53
C SER A 408 18.73 20.95 7.50
N ALA A 409 19.03 21.48 6.31
CA ALA A 409 20.13 22.42 6.10
C ALA A 409 20.03 23.69 6.98
N GLU A 410 18.81 24.12 7.27
CA GLU A 410 18.52 25.27 8.14
C GLU A 410 18.86 24.95 9.60
N GLN A 411 18.39 23.82 10.14
CA GLN A 411 18.66 23.41 11.52
C GLN A 411 20.14 23.07 11.76
N LEU A 412 20.81 22.48 10.77
CA LEU A 412 22.26 22.24 10.83
C LEU A 412 23.04 23.56 10.93
N LYS A 413 22.60 24.60 10.22
CA LYS A 413 23.22 25.93 10.25
C LYS A 413 22.99 26.65 11.58
N GLU A 414 21.77 26.59 12.10
CA GLU A 414 21.42 27.17 13.41
C GLU A 414 22.20 26.50 14.55
N THR A 415 22.24 25.16 14.54
CA THR A 415 22.97 24.38 15.55
C THR A 415 24.47 24.66 15.48
N GLY A 416 25.06 24.70 14.28
CA GLY A 416 26.47 25.06 14.08
C GLY A 416 26.81 26.46 14.61
N THR A 417 25.92 27.44 14.38
CA THR A 417 26.08 28.81 14.88
C THR A 417 26.00 28.86 16.41
N SER A 418 25.07 28.11 17.01
CA SER A 418 24.91 28.01 18.47
C SER A 418 26.12 27.39 19.16
N ILE A 419 26.66 26.29 18.61
CA ILE A 419 27.88 25.64 19.13
C ILE A 419 29.08 26.57 19.02
N TRP A 420 29.24 27.23 17.88
CA TRP A 420 30.32 28.20 17.67
C TRP A 420 30.26 29.35 18.68
N ASN A 421 29.07 29.91 18.92
CA ASN A 421 28.88 30.98 19.89
C ASN A 421 29.13 30.53 21.34
N LYS A 422 28.70 29.31 21.72
CA LYS A 422 29.02 28.72 23.03
C LYS A 422 30.52 28.48 23.20
N THR A 423 31.20 28.05 22.14
CA THR A 423 32.65 27.80 22.17
C THR A 423 33.42 29.11 22.32
N LYS A 424 33.01 30.17 21.63
CA LYS A 424 33.59 31.51 21.83
C LYS A 424 33.46 32.00 23.27
N GLY A 425 32.28 31.87 23.88
CA GLY A 425 32.06 32.29 25.26
C GLY A 425 32.76 31.43 26.33
N LEU A 426 33.42 30.34 25.96
CA LEU A 426 34.25 29.52 26.86
C LEU A 426 35.76 29.78 26.68
N VAL A 427 36.15 30.45 25.58
CA VAL A 427 37.55 30.74 25.22
C VAL A 427 37.89 32.22 25.46
N GLU A 428 36.87 33.07 25.62
CA GLU A 428 36.94 34.43 26.21
C GLU A 428 36.72 34.34 27.72
#